data_AF-J3MQL5-F1
#
_entry.id   AF-J3MQL5-F1
#
_cell.length_a   1.000
_cell.length_b   1.000
_cell.length_c   1.000
_cell.angle_alpha   90.00
_cell.angle_beta   90.00
_cell.angle_gamma   90.00
#
_symmetry.space_group_name_H-M   'P 1'
#
loop_
_entity.id
_entity.type
_entity.pdbx_description
1 polymer ?
#
loop_
_entity_poly.entity_id
_entity_poly.type
_entity_poly.pdbx_seq_one_letter_code
_entity_poly.pdbx_strand_id
1 'polypeptide(L)'
;MATAARRLLPALRNSLSGSGGAARGVSTERAVGPAAAAVLGSHTAKWMQDTSKKSPMELINAVPPIKVEGRIAACDGRKDKGHETASLGHPIEYICLDLDQPAVCKYCGLRFVQDHHH
;
A
#
# COMPACT_ATOMS: atom_id res chain seq x y z
N MET A 1 46.76 39.07 -41.76
CA MET A 1 45.56 38.26 -42.06
C MET A 1 45.16 37.49 -40.80
N ALA A 2 43.92 37.75 -40.35
CA ALA A 2 43.08 37.05 -39.36
C ALA A 2 43.69 36.52 -38.04
N THR A 3 43.56 37.31 -36.96
CA THR A 3 43.62 36.85 -35.57
C THR A 3 42.30 36.20 -35.17
N ALA A 4 42.31 34.90 -34.85
CA ALA A 4 41.14 34.15 -34.42
C ALA A 4 40.76 34.49 -32.97
N ALA A 5 39.65 35.21 -32.80
CA ALA A 5 39.06 35.48 -31.49
C ALA A 5 38.34 34.23 -30.96
N ARG A 6 38.94 33.58 -29.94
CA ARG A 6 38.30 32.50 -29.17
C ARG A 6 37.16 33.10 -28.33
N ARG A 7 35.92 32.83 -28.74
CA ARG A 7 34.72 33.12 -27.94
C ARG A 7 34.65 32.12 -26.79
N LEU A 8 34.81 32.60 -25.56
CA LEU A 8 34.57 31.83 -24.34
C LEU A 8 33.06 31.72 -24.11
N LEU A 9 32.55 30.50 -24.06
CA LEU A 9 31.17 30.20 -23.64
C LEU A 9 31.09 30.32 -22.10
N PRO A 10 30.09 31.01 -21.53
CA PRO A 10 29.91 31.04 -20.09
C PRO A 10 29.38 29.68 -19.59
N ALA A 11 30.07 29.10 -18.61
CA ALA A 11 29.64 27.91 -17.90
C ALA A 11 28.42 28.24 -17.02
N LEU A 12 27.27 27.61 -17.29
CA LEU A 12 26.13 27.62 -16.37
C LEU A 12 26.47 26.79 -15.13
N ARG A 13 26.65 27.46 -13.99
CA ARG A 13 26.66 26.84 -12.65
C ARG A 13 25.21 26.63 -12.22
N ASN A 14 24.75 25.38 -12.16
CA ASN A 14 23.54 25.01 -11.44
C ASN A 14 23.86 24.90 -9.95
N SER A 15 23.26 25.77 -9.13
CA SER A 15 23.24 25.65 -7.67
C SER A 15 22.24 24.57 -7.25
N LEU A 16 22.73 23.42 -6.77
CA LEU A 16 21.93 22.46 -6.02
C LEU A 16 21.93 22.90 -4.54
N SER A 17 20.82 23.50 -4.11
CA SER A 17 20.56 23.73 -2.69
C SER A 17 20.18 22.39 -2.06
N GLY A 18 21.08 21.84 -1.22
CA GLY A 18 20.79 20.68 -0.41
C GLY A 18 19.85 21.04 0.75
N SER A 19 18.62 20.52 0.71
CA SER A 19 17.77 20.40 1.90
C SER A 19 17.85 18.97 2.41
N GLY A 20 18.50 18.82 3.57
CA GLY A 20 18.60 17.57 4.32
C GLY A 20 17.24 16.97 4.66
N GLY A 21 17.21 15.65 4.72
CA GLY A 21 16.01 14.84 4.85
C GLY A 21 15.33 14.92 6.21
N ALA A 22 14.01 14.79 6.13
CA ALA A 22 13.19 14.09 7.12
C ALA A 22 12.11 13.36 6.31
N ALA A 23 12.31 12.07 6.06
CA ALA A 23 11.30 11.21 5.47
C ALA A 23 10.13 11.09 6.46
N ARG A 24 9.14 11.99 6.33
CA ARG A 24 7.88 11.87 7.05
C ARG A 24 7.16 10.67 6.45
N GLY A 25 7.02 9.60 7.24
CA GLY A 25 6.22 8.44 6.87
C GLY A 25 4.84 8.91 6.40
N VAL A 26 4.55 8.68 5.12
CA VAL A 26 3.23 8.94 4.57
C VAL A 26 2.36 7.81 5.07
N SER A 27 1.70 8.06 6.20
CA SER A 27 0.62 7.21 6.68
C SER A 27 -0.37 7.01 5.54
N THR A 28 -0.72 5.77 5.20
CA THR A 28 -1.59 5.44 4.07
C THR A 28 -2.97 6.09 4.20
N GLU A 29 -3.38 6.45 5.42
CA GLU A 29 -4.57 7.25 5.73
C GLU A 29 -4.49 8.70 5.20
N ARG A 30 -3.29 9.24 4.99
CA ARG A 30 -3.04 10.61 4.49
C ARG A 30 -2.76 10.66 2.99
N ALA A 31 -2.41 9.54 2.37
CA ALA A 31 -2.14 9.46 0.93
C ALA A 31 -3.43 9.52 0.09
N VAL A 32 -4.57 9.17 0.68
CA VAL A 32 -5.85 9.15 -0.01
C VAL A 32 -6.79 10.15 0.64
N GLY A 33 -6.80 11.36 0.07
CA GLY A 33 -7.73 12.41 0.48
C GLY A 33 -9.21 11.97 0.34
N PRO A 34 -10.17 12.83 0.72
CA PRO A 34 -11.61 12.53 0.74
C PRO A 34 -12.16 11.99 -0.61
N ALA A 35 -11.44 12.21 -1.70
CA ALA A 35 -11.71 11.62 -3.00
C ALA A 35 -11.69 10.06 -2.99
N ALA A 36 -10.85 9.40 -2.20
CA ALA A 36 -10.83 7.94 -2.18
C ALA A 36 -11.98 7.32 -1.40
N ALA A 37 -12.44 7.95 -0.32
CA ALA A 37 -13.67 7.55 0.34
C ALA A 37 -14.86 7.62 -0.63
N ALA A 38 -14.91 8.66 -1.49
CA ALA A 38 -15.89 8.74 -2.57
C ALA A 38 -15.68 7.66 -3.65
N VAL A 39 -14.43 7.27 -3.94
CA VAL A 39 -14.13 6.20 -4.92
C VAL A 39 -14.55 4.81 -4.42
N LEU A 40 -14.43 4.49 -3.12
CA LEU A 40 -14.87 3.21 -2.55
C LEU A 40 -16.40 3.01 -2.68
N GLY A 41 -17.18 4.08 -2.46
CA GLY A 41 -18.61 4.11 -2.77
C GLY A 41 -18.88 4.01 -4.28
N SER A 42 -18.05 4.66 -5.11
CA SER A 42 -18.23 4.69 -6.57
C SER A 42 -17.97 3.35 -7.27
N HIS A 43 -17.13 2.47 -6.73
CA HIS A 43 -16.86 1.18 -7.36
C HIS A 43 -18.00 0.19 -7.09
N THR A 44 -18.36 -0.01 -5.82
CA THR A 44 -19.40 -0.96 -5.45
C THR A 44 -20.78 -0.54 -5.96
N ALA A 45 -21.08 0.77 -5.94
CA ALA A 45 -22.36 1.29 -6.43
C ALA A 45 -22.59 1.04 -7.93
N LYS A 46 -21.55 0.73 -8.73
CA LYS A 46 -21.71 0.42 -10.16
C LYS A 46 -22.35 -0.94 -10.41
N TRP A 47 -22.16 -1.92 -9.52
CA TRP A 47 -22.56 -3.31 -9.75
C TRP A 47 -23.45 -3.88 -8.64
N MET A 48 -23.37 -3.38 -7.42
CA MET A 48 -24.19 -3.84 -6.31
C MET A 48 -25.52 -3.08 -6.29
N GLN A 49 -26.58 -3.71 -6.80
CA GLN A 49 -27.92 -3.12 -6.85
C GLN A 49 -28.65 -3.20 -5.50
N ASP A 50 -28.44 -4.30 -4.76
CA ASP A 50 -28.98 -4.49 -3.41
C ASP A 50 -28.11 -3.76 -2.39
N THR A 51 -28.56 -2.58 -1.96
CA THR A 51 -27.89 -1.74 -0.94
C THR A 51 -28.39 -1.99 0.48
N SER A 52 -29.31 -2.96 0.69
CA SER A 52 -29.77 -3.33 2.03
C SER A 52 -28.71 -4.09 2.82
N LYS A 53 -27.75 -4.72 2.12
CA LYS A 53 -26.62 -5.45 2.70
C LYS A 53 -25.35 -4.60 2.62
N LYS A 54 -24.47 -4.82 3.59
CA LYS A 54 -23.14 -4.20 3.61
C LYS A 54 -22.35 -4.60 2.36
N SER A 55 -21.65 -3.64 1.77
CA SER A 55 -20.76 -3.92 0.64
C SER A 55 -19.61 -4.85 1.04
N PRO A 56 -19.02 -5.63 0.11
CA PRO A 56 -17.82 -6.41 0.41
C PRO A 56 -16.69 -5.56 0.98
N MET A 57 -16.58 -4.31 0.52
CA MET A 57 -15.60 -3.33 0.99
C MET A 57 -15.84 -2.96 2.46
N GLU A 58 -17.10 -2.75 2.87
CA GLU A 58 -17.45 -2.55 4.28
C GLU A 58 -17.18 -3.79 5.13
N LEU A 59 -17.51 -4.98 4.63
CA LEU A 59 -17.32 -6.24 5.36
C LEU A 59 -15.84 -6.50 5.65
N ILE A 60 -14.95 -6.33 4.66
CA ILE A 60 -13.51 -6.51 4.89
C ILE A 60 -12.94 -5.41 5.79
N ASN A 61 -13.44 -4.19 5.69
CA ASN A 61 -13.00 -3.09 6.55
C ASN A 61 -13.37 -3.29 8.02
N ALA A 62 -14.44 -4.04 8.31
CA ALA A 62 -14.80 -4.41 9.67
C ALA A 62 -13.87 -5.49 10.30
N VAL A 63 -13.08 -6.22 9.50
CA VAL A 63 -12.17 -7.25 10.01
C VAL A 63 -10.87 -6.60 10.51
N PRO A 64 -10.46 -6.78 11.78
CA PRO A 64 -9.24 -6.16 12.29
C PRO A 64 -7.96 -6.72 11.62
N PRO A 65 -6.86 -5.95 11.57
CA PRO A 65 -5.56 -6.48 11.15
C PRO A 65 -5.09 -7.65 12.02
N ILE A 66 -4.51 -8.66 11.39
CA ILE A 66 -3.94 -9.85 11.99
C ILE A 66 -2.50 -9.54 12.38
N LYS A 67 -2.17 -9.71 13.66
CA LYS A 67 -0.80 -9.62 14.15
C LYS A 67 -0.04 -10.90 13.86
N VAL A 68 1.18 -10.79 13.37
CA VAL A 68 2.11 -11.92 13.19
C VAL A 68 3.48 -11.55 13.74
N GLU A 69 4.19 -12.54 14.28
CA GLU A 69 5.52 -12.31 14.89
C GLU A 69 6.62 -12.12 13.82
N GLY A 70 6.47 -12.80 12.67
CA GLY A 70 7.44 -12.75 11.58
C GLY A 70 7.34 -11.49 10.72
N ARG A 71 8.45 -11.15 10.04
CA ARG A 71 8.51 -10.07 9.04
C ARG A 71 7.72 -10.35 7.76
N ILE A 72 7.38 -11.63 7.51
CA ILE A 72 6.62 -12.08 6.34
C ILE A 72 5.38 -12.83 6.80
N ALA A 73 4.21 -12.42 6.32
CA ALA A 73 2.97 -13.19 6.45
C ALA A 73 2.76 -14.09 5.24
N ALA A 74 2.25 -15.30 5.45
CA ALA A 74 1.77 -16.19 4.38
C ALA A 74 0.25 -16.29 4.46
N CYS A 75 -0.44 -15.77 3.44
CA CYS A 75 -1.90 -15.81 3.35
C CYS A 75 -2.32 -16.75 2.23
N ASP A 76 -3.14 -17.75 2.55
CA ASP A 76 -3.73 -18.73 1.63
C ASP A 76 -5.25 -18.57 1.52
N GLY A 77 -5.83 -17.53 2.12
CA GLY A 77 -7.27 -17.26 2.12
C GLY A 77 -8.08 -18.04 3.15
N ARG A 78 -7.46 -18.77 4.08
CA ARG A 78 -8.16 -19.47 5.17
C ARG A 78 -8.03 -18.76 6.51
N LYS A 79 -9.13 -18.73 7.27
CA LYS A 79 -9.12 -18.27 8.68
C LYS A 79 -8.88 -19.43 9.66
N ASP A 80 -9.26 -20.65 9.29
CA ASP A 80 -9.19 -21.85 10.11
C ASP A 80 -7.98 -22.71 9.71
N LYS A 81 -7.02 -22.80 10.63
CA LYS A 81 -5.80 -23.64 10.50
C LYS A 81 -6.09 -25.16 10.64
N GLY A 82 -7.33 -25.61 10.45
CA GLY A 82 -7.80 -26.91 10.93
C GLY A 82 -8.48 -27.84 9.91
N HIS A 83 -8.75 -27.41 8.68
CA HIS A 83 -9.33 -28.29 7.66
C HIS A 83 -8.51 -28.29 6.37
N GLU A 84 -7.84 -29.41 6.15
CA GLU A 84 -6.98 -29.71 5.01
C GLU A 84 -7.77 -29.93 3.72
N THR A 85 -8.27 -28.84 3.14
CA THR A 85 -8.73 -28.86 1.74
C THR A 85 -8.00 -27.76 0.98
N ALA A 86 -6.84 -28.10 0.42
CA ALA A 86 -5.91 -27.19 -0.26
C ALA A 86 -6.55 -26.23 -1.30
N SER A 87 -7.79 -26.48 -1.72
CA SER A 87 -8.44 -25.83 -2.87
C SER A 87 -9.40 -24.66 -2.58
N LEU A 88 -9.83 -24.40 -1.34
CA LEU A 88 -10.86 -23.37 -1.07
C LEU A 88 -10.33 -21.93 -0.94
N GLY A 89 -9.02 -21.76 -1.03
CA GLY A 89 -8.32 -20.50 -0.79
C GLY A 89 -7.92 -19.77 -2.07
N HIS A 90 -7.06 -18.75 -1.92
CA HIS A 90 -6.34 -18.15 -3.04
C HIS A 90 -4.90 -18.67 -3.09
N PRO A 91 -4.16 -18.50 -4.20
CA PRO A 91 -2.74 -18.81 -4.24
C PRO A 91 -2.00 -18.14 -3.08
N ILE A 92 -1.04 -18.86 -2.48
CA ILE A 92 -0.31 -18.35 -1.31
C ILE A 92 0.37 -17.03 -1.68
N GLU A 93 0.05 -15.98 -0.94
CA GLU A 93 0.71 -14.68 -1.02
C GLU A 93 1.64 -14.50 0.18
N TYR A 94 2.92 -14.25 -0.10
CA TYR A 94 3.90 -13.85 0.90
C TYR A 94 3.98 -12.32 0.95
N ILE A 95 3.69 -11.76 2.12
CA ILE A 95 3.46 -10.32 2.31
C ILE A 95 4.54 -9.78 3.25
N CYS A 96 5.26 -8.73 2.81
CA CYS A 96 6.26 -8.04 3.61
C CYS A 96 5.62 -7.09 4.62
N LEU A 97 6.07 -7.14 5.88
CA LEU A 97 5.53 -6.37 7.01
C LEU A 97 6.56 -5.42 7.62
N ASP A 98 7.62 -5.08 6.88
CA ASP A 98 8.65 -4.15 7.34
C ASP A 98 8.16 -2.70 7.50
N LEU A 99 6.94 -2.39 7.02
CA LEU A 99 6.29 -1.09 7.19
C LEU A 99 5.34 -1.11 8.39
N ASP A 100 5.28 -0.01 9.13
CA ASP A 100 4.37 0.15 10.29
C ASP A 100 2.87 0.07 9.92
N GLN A 101 2.54 0.29 8.64
CA GLN A 101 1.17 0.30 8.16
C GLN A 101 0.70 -1.13 7.86
N PRO A 102 -0.57 -1.48 8.15
CA PRO A 102 -1.10 -2.81 7.83
C PRO A 102 -0.97 -3.14 6.34
N ALA A 103 -0.26 -4.22 6.03
CA ALA A 103 -0.12 -4.73 4.68
C ALA A 103 -1.35 -5.55 4.30
N VAL A 104 -1.87 -5.35 3.08
CA VAL A 104 -3.12 -5.96 2.61
C VAL A 104 -2.79 -7.15 1.70
N CYS A 105 -3.40 -8.30 1.96
CA CYS A 105 -3.43 -9.41 1.01
C CYS A 105 -4.28 -9.01 -0.21
N LYS A 106 -3.71 -9.12 -1.41
CA LYS A 106 -4.36 -8.68 -2.66
C LYS A 106 -5.58 -9.50 -3.04
N TYR A 107 -5.64 -10.74 -2.58
CA TYR A 107 -6.71 -11.66 -2.92
C TYR A 107 -7.91 -11.53 -1.99
N CYS A 108 -7.71 -11.68 -0.68
CA CYS A 108 -8.79 -11.69 0.30
C CYS A 108 -9.00 -10.35 1.02
N GLY A 109 -8.09 -9.39 0.88
CA GLY A 109 -8.16 -8.09 1.55
C GLY A 109 -7.86 -8.13 3.05
N LEU A 110 -7.46 -9.28 3.61
CA LEU A 110 -7.01 -9.38 5.00
C LEU A 110 -5.78 -8.49 5.21
N ARG A 111 -5.72 -7.88 6.39
CA ARG A 111 -4.64 -6.96 6.79
C ARG A 111 -3.71 -7.67 7.76
N PHE A 112 -2.41 -7.47 7.61
CA PHE A 112 -1.38 -8.04 8.45
C PHE A 112 -0.49 -6.93 9.00
N VAL A 113 -0.09 -7.07 10.26
CA VAL A 113 0.87 -6.18 10.94
C VAL A 113 1.88 -7.03 11.68
N GLN A 114 3.14 -6.58 11.72
CA GLN A 114 4.15 -7.23 12.55
C GLN A 114 3.91 -6.86 14.01
N ASP A 115 3.93 -7.84 14.92
CA ASP A 115 3.92 -7.57 16.36
C ASP A 115 5.35 -7.24 16.80
N HIS A 116 5.64 -5.95 16.94
CA HIS A 116 6.94 -5.48 17.42
C HIS A 116 7.00 -5.65 18.95
N HIS A 117 7.58 -6.76 19.40
CA HIS A 117 7.97 -6.90 20.80
C HIS A 117 9.16 -5.99 21.08
N HIS A 118 8.95 -4.96 21.90
CA HIS A 118 10.01 -4.15 22.49
C HIS A 118 10.54 -4.78 23.78
#